data_AF-L8PK30-F1
#
_entry.id   AF-L8PK30-F1
#
_cell.length_a   1.000
_cell.length_b   1.000
_cell.length_c   1.000
_cell.angle_alpha   90.00
_cell.angle_beta   90.00
_cell.angle_gamma   90.00
#
_symmetry.space_group_name_H-M   'P 1'
#
loop_
_entity.id
_entity.type
_entity.pdbx_description
1 polymer ?
#
loop_
_entity_poly.entity_id
_entity_poly.type
_entity_poly.pdbx_seq_one_letter_code
_entity_poly.pdbx_strand_id
1 'polypeptide(L)'
;MATVAVAALTGAGLTTLNGAGVAEAATARQVEKLNRGVVSVHTAGGNLVSWRWLGTDPHDVSFNVYRAGTKVNSTPVTGSTNYFHSGAPEQADYTVRAIVNGVEQADSEHAVQFRTGYRDVPISPPAGGRTPDGVAYTYEANDASVGDLDGDGALDIVLKWQPTNAKDNSQSGYTGNTIVDGVKLDGTRLWRIDLGRNIRSGAHYTQFQVYDYDGDGKAEVAMKTADGTRDGTGAVIGSSSADHRNSSGYILTGPEYLTMFNGQTGKAMQSVGYVPARGTVSSWGDSYGNRVDRFLAGTAYLDGSRPSLIMARGYYTRTVIAAWDWRGGQFTRRWTFDTNSSTNSGKGYDGQGNHSLSVADVDGDGRDEIVYGAMTVDDNGAGLWTTRLGHGDAGHVGDLNPSRAGLEYFKVSEDSSKPGSWMADARTGQILWQTASGADNGRGVAADIHAGSPGAEAWSASDTTLRSSTGGSLGREPSSINFLSWWDGDPVRELLDGTRIDKYGTSGDTRLLTGASVHSNNGSKATPSLSGDILGDWREEVIWPTSNNTALRIYSTPYETSTKITTLLHDTMYRVALSWQNTAYNQPPHPSFFIGNGMATAPRPTVFTP
;
A
#
# COMPACT_ATOMS: atom_id res chain seq x y z
N MET A 1 7.77 69.48 44.29
CA MET A 1 7.03 70.57 43.60
C MET A 1 7.70 70.74 42.25
N ALA A 2 7.11 70.24 41.17
CA ALA A 2 6.19 70.94 40.25
C ALA A 2 6.92 71.10 38.89
N THR A 3 6.52 70.32 37.87
CA THR A 3 6.02 70.72 36.52
C THR A 3 7.03 71.53 35.66
N VAL A 4 7.24 71.39 34.34
CA VAL A 4 6.57 70.80 33.14
C VAL A 4 7.54 71.01 31.94
N ALA A 5 7.45 70.16 30.89
CA ALA A 5 7.63 70.45 29.42
C ALA A 5 8.32 69.26 28.72
N VAL A 6 7.59 68.34 28.04
CA VAL A 6 7.03 68.38 26.66
C VAL A 6 8.09 68.27 25.55
N ALA A 7 8.01 67.17 24.78
CA ALA A 7 8.21 67.01 23.32
C ALA A 7 8.70 65.57 23.04
N ALA A 8 8.29 64.81 22.02
CA ALA A 8 7.27 64.93 20.99
C ALA A 8 7.04 63.51 20.44
N LEU A 9 5.79 63.17 20.10
CA LEU A 9 5.45 61.97 19.33
C LEU A 9 5.71 62.22 17.84
N THR A 10 6.44 61.32 17.16
CA THR A 10 6.22 60.97 15.75
C THR A 10 6.75 59.55 15.52
N GLY A 11 5.92 58.70 14.91
CA GLY A 11 6.04 57.24 14.94
C GLY A 11 6.89 56.59 13.85
N ALA A 12 7.03 55.28 13.99
CA ALA A 12 7.36 54.33 12.92
C ALA A 12 6.56 53.04 13.20
N GLY A 13 5.99 52.47 12.14
CA GLY A 13 4.86 51.55 12.17
C GLY A 13 5.09 50.20 12.85
N LEU A 14 3.99 49.69 13.43
CA LEU A 14 3.85 48.31 13.84
C LEU A 14 3.34 47.51 12.63
N THR A 15 4.23 46.78 11.96
CA THR A 15 3.84 45.65 11.11
C THR A 15 3.54 44.46 12.03
N THR A 16 2.26 44.16 12.23
CA THR A 16 1.81 42.93 12.88
C THR A 16 2.07 41.75 11.95
N LEU A 17 3.10 40.96 12.23
CA LEU A 17 3.27 39.62 11.67
C LEU A 17 2.24 38.69 12.33
N ASN A 18 1.05 38.60 11.77
CA ASN A 18 0.12 37.50 12.04
C ASN A 18 0.48 36.35 11.08
N GLY A 19 1.14 35.32 11.61
CA GLY A 19 1.50 34.14 10.82
C GLY A 19 2.52 33.24 11.49
N ALA A 20 2.43 33.03 12.80
CA ALA A 20 3.03 31.86 13.42
C ALA A 20 1.88 30.86 13.60
N GLY A 21 1.75 29.92 12.65
CA GLY A 21 0.95 28.72 12.87
C GLY A 21 1.44 28.08 14.16
N VAL A 22 0.51 27.80 15.07
CA VAL A 22 0.82 27.03 16.27
C VAL A 22 1.24 25.65 15.76
N ALA A 23 2.53 25.32 15.85
CA ALA A 23 3.01 23.98 15.59
C ALA A 23 2.38 23.07 16.66
N GLU A 24 1.30 22.39 16.30
CA GLU A 24 0.73 21.33 17.13
C GLU A 24 1.79 20.23 17.21
N ALA A 25 2.09 19.75 18.42
CA ALA A 25 3.05 18.67 18.58
C ALA A 25 2.50 17.43 17.85
N ALA A 26 3.27 16.89 16.89
CA ALA A 26 2.85 15.73 16.12
C ALA A 26 2.44 14.59 17.06
N THR A 27 1.18 14.16 16.97
CA THR A 27 0.69 13.02 17.74
C THR A 27 1.42 11.77 17.25
N ALA A 28 2.01 11.00 18.16
CA ALA A 28 2.69 9.77 17.78
C ALA A 28 1.69 8.78 17.18
N ARG A 29 2.05 8.19 16.05
CA ARG A 29 1.23 7.17 15.37
C ARG A 29 1.60 5.76 15.86
N GLN A 30 0.59 4.92 16.04
CA GLN A 30 0.75 3.50 16.28
C GLN A 30 1.47 2.88 15.08
N VAL A 31 2.49 2.07 15.30
CA VAL A 31 3.12 1.21 14.28
C VAL A 31 3.38 -0.18 14.86
N GLU A 32 3.62 -1.14 13.98
CA GLU A 32 3.89 -2.52 14.38
C GLU A 32 5.18 -2.62 15.20
N LYS A 33 5.18 -3.53 16.17
CA LYS A 33 6.39 -3.88 16.93
C LYS A 33 7.24 -4.87 16.15
N LEU A 34 7.99 -4.38 15.17
CA LEU A 34 8.79 -5.22 14.30
C LEU A 34 10.07 -5.75 14.98
N ASN A 35 10.46 -6.96 14.62
CA ASN A 35 11.80 -7.49 14.87
C ASN A 35 12.83 -6.86 13.91
N ARG A 36 14.08 -7.33 13.92
CA ARG A 36 15.12 -6.73 13.05
C ARG A 36 14.95 -7.05 11.57
N GLY A 37 14.09 -8.01 11.22
CA GLY A 37 13.85 -8.44 9.85
C GLY A 37 15.12 -8.91 9.16
N VAL A 38 16.09 -9.48 9.89
CA VAL A 38 17.43 -9.72 9.33
C VAL A 38 17.33 -10.68 8.13
N VAL A 39 18.00 -10.35 7.02
CA VAL A 39 18.13 -11.23 5.85
C VAL A 39 19.59 -11.42 5.46
N SER A 40 19.87 -12.53 4.78
CA SER A 40 21.16 -12.83 4.16
C SER A 40 20.95 -13.24 2.71
N VAL A 41 21.31 -12.36 1.78
CA VAL A 41 21.22 -12.59 0.33
C VAL A 41 22.58 -13.02 -0.20
N HIS A 42 22.66 -14.25 -0.69
CA HIS A 42 23.91 -14.81 -1.19
C HIS A 42 24.18 -14.39 -2.64
N THR A 43 25.43 -14.03 -2.92
CA THR A 43 25.95 -13.80 -4.27
C THR A 43 27.24 -14.58 -4.46
N ALA A 44 27.75 -14.63 -5.69
CA ALA A 44 29.04 -15.29 -5.98
C ALA A 44 30.22 -14.72 -5.16
N GLY A 45 30.11 -13.49 -4.64
CA GLY A 45 31.16 -12.81 -3.87
C GLY A 45 31.05 -12.94 -2.35
N GLY A 46 29.92 -13.45 -1.80
CA GLY A 46 29.67 -13.45 -0.36
C GLY A 46 28.19 -13.34 -0.01
N ASN A 47 27.89 -12.82 1.18
CA ASN A 47 26.51 -12.58 1.61
C ASN A 47 26.30 -11.11 1.94
N LEU A 48 25.27 -10.51 1.37
CA LEU A 48 24.75 -9.24 1.84
C LEU A 48 23.79 -9.50 3.00
N VAL A 49 24.17 -9.03 4.19
CA VAL A 49 23.29 -9.06 5.37
C VAL A 49 22.64 -7.69 5.48
N SER A 50 21.32 -7.62 5.58
CA SER A 50 20.59 -6.36 5.83
C SER A 50 19.53 -6.52 6.91
N TRP A 51 19.17 -5.41 7.57
CA TRP A 51 18.26 -5.39 8.70
C TRP A 51 17.59 -4.02 8.85
N ARG A 52 16.50 -3.98 9.62
CA ARG A 52 15.71 -2.77 9.81
C ARG A 52 16.40 -1.82 10.76
N TRP A 53 16.47 -0.55 10.37
CA TRP A 53 16.55 0.55 11.33
C TRP A 53 15.12 0.87 11.78
N LEU A 54 14.76 0.55 13.03
CA LEU A 54 13.40 0.74 13.51
C LEU A 54 13.17 2.20 13.88
N GLY A 55 11.92 2.67 13.74
CA GLY A 55 11.53 4.01 14.20
C GLY A 55 11.69 4.22 15.71
N THR A 56 11.68 3.14 16.49
CA THR A 56 11.89 3.15 17.95
C THR A 56 13.35 3.12 18.37
N ASP A 57 14.28 2.91 17.44
CA ASP A 57 15.71 3.01 17.75
C ASP A 57 16.14 4.47 17.98
N PRO A 58 17.16 4.70 18.81
CA PRO A 58 17.87 5.97 18.86
C PRO A 58 18.43 6.37 17.49
N HIS A 59 18.55 7.68 17.25
CA HIS A 59 19.08 8.23 15.99
C HIS A 59 20.52 7.78 15.72
N ASP A 60 21.33 7.66 16.76
CA ASP A 60 22.75 7.32 16.73
C ASP A 60 23.03 5.82 16.90
N VAL A 61 21.99 4.97 16.82
CA VAL A 61 22.15 3.51 16.89
C VAL A 61 23.13 3.03 15.82
N SER A 62 24.03 2.14 16.24
CA SER A 62 24.97 1.44 15.37
C SER A 62 24.84 -0.06 15.56
N PHE A 63 25.45 -0.86 14.68
CA PHE A 63 25.22 -2.31 14.69
C PHE A 63 26.51 -3.10 14.54
N ASN A 64 26.57 -4.23 15.24
CA ASN A 64 27.54 -5.30 14.96
C ASN A 64 26.83 -6.47 14.29
N VAL A 65 27.54 -7.12 13.36
CA VAL A 65 27.08 -8.28 12.62
C VAL A 65 27.87 -9.50 13.11
N TYR A 66 27.16 -10.59 13.37
CA TYR A 66 27.72 -11.82 13.89
C TYR A 66 27.46 -12.95 12.90
N ARG A 67 28.47 -13.75 12.59
CA ARG A 67 28.34 -15.03 11.86
C ARG A 67 28.55 -16.17 12.85
N ALA A 68 27.53 -16.99 13.08
CA ALA A 68 27.57 -18.10 14.04
C ALA A 68 28.18 -17.67 15.41
N GLY A 69 27.73 -16.53 15.94
CA GLY A 69 28.19 -15.98 17.23
C GLY A 69 29.56 -15.28 17.21
N THR A 70 30.26 -15.20 16.07
CA THR A 70 31.52 -14.45 15.93
C THR A 70 31.27 -13.12 15.23
N LYS A 71 31.68 -12.00 15.84
CA LYS A 71 31.58 -10.68 15.21
C LYS A 71 32.43 -10.61 13.93
N VAL A 72 31.86 -10.09 12.83
CA VAL A 72 32.54 -10.04 11.52
C VAL A 72 32.94 -8.63 11.08
N ASN A 73 32.29 -7.59 11.57
CA ASN A 73 32.67 -6.20 11.33
C ASN A 73 33.70 -5.70 12.36
N SER A 74 34.77 -5.03 11.90
CA SER A 74 35.82 -4.50 12.78
C SER A 74 35.37 -3.26 13.57
N THR A 75 34.50 -2.44 12.97
CA THR A 75 33.90 -1.24 13.57
C THR A 75 32.37 -1.30 13.43
N PRO A 76 31.60 -0.77 14.40
CA PRO A 76 30.14 -0.72 14.29
C PRO A 76 29.67 -0.06 12.99
N VAL A 77 28.67 -0.67 12.36
CA VAL A 77 28.02 -0.13 11.15
C VAL A 77 27.12 1.03 11.57
N THR A 78 27.39 2.23 11.05
CA THR A 78 26.68 3.47 11.41
C THR A 78 25.93 4.11 10.24
N GLY A 79 26.49 4.04 9.03
CA GLY A 79 26.01 4.73 7.83
C GLY A 79 25.01 3.97 6.97
N SER A 80 24.73 2.71 7.29
CA SER A 80 23.73 1.87 6.62
C SER A 80 23.13 0.88 7.62
N THR A 81 22.20 0.05 7.16
CA THR A 81 21.77 -1.17 7.87
C THR A 81 21.96 -2.40 6.99
N ASN A 82 23.11 -2.43 6.31
CA ASN A 82 23.59 -3.60 5.59
C ASN A 82 25.09 -3.82 5.83
N TYR A 83 25.57 -5.01 5.48
CA TYR A 83 26.96 -5.40 5.57
C TYR A 83 27.25 -6.54 4.59
N PHE A 84 28.19 -6.34 3.66
CA PHE A 84 28.63 -7.40 2.77
C PHE A 84 29.78 -8.22 3.36
N HIS A 85 29.49 -9.47 3.71
CA HIS A 85 30.49 -10.40 4.20
C HIS A 85 31.15 -11.17 3.05
N SER A 86 32.21 -10.58 2.51
CA SER A 86 32.96 -11.14 1.37
C SER A 86 33.50 -12.54 1.65
N GLY A 87 33.35 -13.44 0.68
CA GLY A 87 33.84 -14.83 0.72
C GLY A 87 33.12 -15.74 1.72
N ALA A 88 32.11 -15.25 2.43
CA ALA A 88 31.32 -16.09 3.32
C ALA A 88 30.45 -17.07 2.51
N PRO A 89 30.30 -18.32 2.97
CA PRO A 89 29.56 -19.33 2.23
C PRO A 89 28.04 -19.10 2.31
N GLU A 90 27.28 -19.69 1.38
CA GLU A 90 25.82 -19.51 1.26
C GLU A 90 25.02 -19.94 2.50
N GLN A 91 25.56 -20.87 3.29
CA GLN A 91 24.94 -21.40 4.51
C GLN A 91 25.32 -20.61 5.77
N ALA A 92 26.04 -19.49 5.63
CA ALA A 92 26.44 -18.67 6.76
C ALA A 92 25.20 -18.13 7.49
N ASP A 93 25.15 -18.39 8.79
CA ASP A 93 24.08 -17.95 9.67
C ASP A 93 24.47 -16.65 10.36
N TYR A 94 23.53 -15.68 10.40
CA TYR A 94 23.79 -14.33 10.86
C TYR A 94 22.78 -13.86 11.90
N THR A 95 23.28 -13.09 12.87
CA THR A 95 22.49 -12.23 13.75
C THR A 95 23.10 -10.83 13.75
N VAL A 96 22.33 -9.84 14.20
CA VAL A 96 22.80 -8.47 14.40
C VAL A 96 22.57 -8.05 15.85
N ARG A 97 23.44 -7.18 16.36
CA ARG A 97 23.30 -6.56 17.68
C ARG A 97 23.32 -5.06 17.53
N ALA A 98 22.26 -4.40 17.99
CA ALA A 98 22.24 -2.95 18.12
C ALA A 98 23.24 -2.52 19.21
N ILE A 99 23.82 -1.34 19.05
CA ILE A 99 24.60 -0.66 20.07
C ILE A 99 23.88 0.64 20.37
N VAL A 100 23.35 0.74 21.58
CA VAL A 100 22.57 1.86 22.08
C VAL A 100 23.34 2.50 23.22
N ASN A 101 23.63 3.80 23.10
CA ASN A 101 24.41 4.55 24.11
C ASN A 101 25.74 3.86 24.47
N GLY A 102 26.42 3.28 23.48
CA GLY A 102 27.68 2.56 23.67
C GLY A 102 27.56 1.15 24.26
N VAL A 103 26.34 0.66 24.53
CA VAL A 103 26.09 -0.68 25.07
C VAL A 103 25.54 -1.59 23.98
N GLU A 104 26.24 -2.68 23.70
CA GLU A 104 25.77 -3.73 22.80
C GLU A 104 24.56 -4.46 23.41
N GLN A 105 23.49 -4.59 22.62
CA GLN A 105 22.25 -5.26 22.98
C GLN A 105 22.30 -6.77 22.68
N ALA A 106 21.24 -7.49 22.99
CA ALA A 106 21.11 -8.92 22.68
C ALA A 106 21.11 -9.20 21.16
N ASP A 107 21.33 -10.47 20.80
CA ASP A 107 21.18 -10.94 19.43
C ASP A 107 19.76 -10.69 18.91
N SER A 108 19.66 -10.30 17.65
CA SER A 108 18.43 -10.41 16.86
C SER A 108 18.02 -11.87 16.66
N GLU A 109 16.87 -12.06 16.03
CA GLU A 109 16.55 -13.30 15.34
C GLU A 109 17.61 -13.65 14.27
N HIS A 110 17.65 -14.94 13.90
CA HIS A 110 18.51 -15.44 12.83
C HIS A 110 18.05 -14.93 11.46
N ALA A 111 19.01 -14.60 10.61
CA ALA A 111 18.73 -14.07 9.29
C ALA A 111 17.93 -15.04 8.40
N VAL A 112 16.89 -14.54 7.74
CA VAL A 112 16.19 -15.27 6.68
C VAL A 112 17.14 -15.45 5.50
N GLN A 113 17.27 -16.68 5.03
CA GLN A 113 18.29 -17.08 4.07
C GLN A 113 17.76 -17.03 2.63
N PHE A 114 18.34 -16.15 1.80
CA PHE A 114 18.06 -15.98 0.37
C PHE A 114 19.21 -16.57 -0.46
N ARG A 115 19.45 -17.88 -0.29
CA ARG A 115 20.64 -18.59 -0.84
C ARG A 115 20.71 -18.54 -2.37
N THR A 116 19.57 -18.67 -3.02
CA THR A 116 19.46 -18.61 -4.49
C THR A 116 19.05 -17.22 -4.99
N GLY A 117 19.23 -16.18 -4.17
CA GLY A 117 18.73 -14.83 -4.41
C GLY A 117 17.23 -14.65 -4.12
N TYR A 118 16.56 -15.68 -3.60
CA TYR A 118 15.15 -15.67 -3.21
C TYR A 118 14.88 -16.65 -2.06
N ARG A 119 13.71 -16.50 -1.44
CA ARG A 119 13.13 -17.41 -0.45
C ARG A 119 11.77 -17.89 -0.94
N ASP A 120 11.59 -19.20 -1.06
CA ASP A 120 10.29 -19.80 -1.33
C ASP A 120 9.56 -20.07 0.00
N VAL A 121 8.36 -19.51 0.13
CA VAL A 121 7.39 -19.79 1.20
C VAL A 121 6.40 -20.82 0.66
N PRO A 122 6.42 -22.08 1.15
CA PRO A 122 5.50 -23.11 0.67
C PRO A 122 4.03 -22.70 0.87
N ILE A 123 3.22 -22.87 -0.18
CA ILE A 123 1.76 -22.71 -0.14
C ILE A 123 1.09 -23.91 -0.80
N SER A 124 -0.20 -24.11 -0.56
CA SER A 124 -0.95 -25.22 -1.17
C SER A 124 -2.26 -24.70 -1.77
N PRO A 125 -2.42 -24.79 -3.11
CA PRO A 125 -3.65 -24.40 -3.77
C PRO A 125 -4.87 -25.10 -3.14
N PRO A 126 -5.99 -24.40 -2.95
CA PRO A 126 -7.27 -25.05 -2.69
C PRO A 126 -7.62 -26.01 -3.82
N ALA A 127 -8.44 -27.02 -3.51
CA ALA A 127 -8.97 -27.90 -4.55
C ALA A 127 -9.83 -27.10 -5.54
N GLY A 128 -9.62 -27.33 -6.83
CA GLY A 128 -10.49 -26.79 -7.88
C GLY A 128 -11.92 -27.32 -7.80
N GLY A 129 -12.80 -26.83 -8.66
CA GLY A 129 -14.21 -27.20 -8.63
C GLY A 129 -14.94 -27.01 -9.95
N ARG A 130 -16.26 -27.18 -9.91
CA ARG A 130 -17.17 -26.83 -11.00
C ARG A 130 -18.26 -25.91 -10.47
N THR A 131 -18.60 -24.91 -11.28
CA THR A 131 -19.70 -23.98 -11.03
C THR A 131 -21.05 -24.60 -11.42
N PRO A 132 -22.19 -24.02 -11.02
CA PRO A 132 -23.52 -24.57 -11.30
C PRO A 132 -23.83 -24.79 -12.79
N ASP A 133 -23.23 -24.01 -13.68
CA ASP A 133 -23.33 -24.16 -15.14
C ASP A 133 -22.31 -25.16 -15.73
N GLY A 134 -21.58 -25.88 -14.87
CA GLY A 134 -20.66 -26.94 -15.24
C GLY A 134 -19.24 -26.48 -15.59
N VAL A 135 -18.93 -25.18 -15.53
CA VAL A 135 -17.59 -24.65 -15.84
C VAL A 135 -16.60 -25.03 -14.75
N ALA A 136 -15.56 -25.77 -15.13
CA ALA A 136 -14.47 -26.17 -14.25
C ALA A 136 -13.52 -25.00 -13.99
N TYR A 137 -12.93 -24.97 -12.79
CA TYR A 137 -11.93 -23.99 -12.40
C TYR A 137 -10.88 -24.61 -11.46
N THR A 138 -9.69 -24.01 -11.47
CA THR A 138 -8.60 -24.26 -10.52
C THR A 138 -8.29 -22.94 -9.79
N TYR A 139 -7.27 -22.91 -8.93
CA TYR A 139 -6.87 -21.72 -8.19
C TYR A 139 -5.46 -21.26 -8.55
N GLU A 140 -5.30 -19.95 -8.58
CA GLU A 140 -4.03 -19.23 -8.72
C GLU A 140 -3.81 -18.39 -7.45
N ALA A 141 -2.61 -18.45 -6.90
CA ALA A 141 -2.17 -17.51 -5.89
C ALA A 141 -2.13 -16.12 -6.53
N ASN A 142 -2.63 -15.11 -5.83
CA ASN A 142 -2.92 -13.81 -6.41
C ASN A 142 -2.45 -12.69 -5.48
N ASP A 143 -3.23 -11.63 -5.29
CA ASP A 143 -2.83 -10.51 -4.42
C ASP A 143 -2.58 -10.97 -2.97
N ALA A 144 -1.63 -10.32 -2.33
CA ALA A 144 -1.28 -10.53 -0.93
C ALA A 144 -1.25 -9.20 -0.16
N SER A 145 -1.27 -9.31 1.17
CA SER A 145 -0.92 -8.25 2.09
C SER A 145 -0.13 -8.86 3.26
N VAL A 146 0.35 -8.02 4.17
CA VAL A 146 1.21 -8.43 5.30
C VAL A 146 0.78 -7.76 6.60
N GLY A 147 1.05 -8.47 7.69
CA GLY A 147 0.92 -8.00 9.06
C GLY A 147 1.49 -9.04 10.01
N ASP A 148 1.91 -8.62 11.21
CA ASP A 148 2.30 -9.55 12.28
C ASP A 148 1.03 -10.17 12.88
N LEU A 149 0.66 -11.38 12.46
CA LEU A 149 -0.64 -11.96 12.81
C LEU A 149 -0.67 -12.57 14.22
N ASP A 150 0.50 -12.83 14.83
CA ASP A 150 0.57 -13.47 16.14
C ASP A 150 1.41 -12.76 17.21
N GLY A 151 2.01 -11.61 16.87
CA GLY A 151 2.67 -10.67 17.77
C GLY A 151 4.13 -11.01 18.04
N ASP A 152 4.79 -11.76 17.15
CA ASP A 152 6.20 -12.16 17.30
C ASP A 152 7.20 -11.17 16.69
N GLY A 153 6.70 -10.12 16.04
CA GLY A 153 7.45 -9.07 15.36
C GLY A 153 7.88 -9.41 13.94
N ALA A 154 7.63 -10.63 13.45
CA ALA A 154 7.80 -10.99 12.05
C ALA A 154 6.49 -10.75 11.29
N LEU A 155 6.60 -10.31 10.03
CA LEU A 155 5.43 -10.19 9.17
C LEU A 155 5.02 -11.56 8.63
N ASP A 156 3.73 -11.86 8.72
CA ASP A 156 3.09 -12.97 8.03
C ASP A 156 2.42 -12.50 6.74
N ILE A 157 2.14 -13.44 5.85
CA ILE A 157 1.50 -13.18 4.56
C ILE A 157 0.02 -13.56 4.63
N VAL A 158 -0.85 -12.63 4.24
CA VAL A 158 -2.26 -12.92 3.94
C VAL A 158 -2.42 -13.02 2.42
N LEU A 159 -2.72 -14.21 1.93
CA LEU A 159 -2.76 -14.54 0.50
C LEU A 159 -4.21 -14.72 0.01
N LYS A 160 -4.60 -13.99 -1.02
CA LYS A 160 -5.82 -14.27 -1.80
C LYS A 160 -5.54 -15.34 -2.85
N TRP A 161 -6.39 -16.35 -2.89
CA TRP A 161 -6.48 -17.30 -3.99
C TRP A 161 -7.63 -16.91 -4.92
N GLN A 162 -7.31 -16.75 -6.20
CA GLN A 162 -8.28 -16.42 -7.23
C GLN A 162 -8.63 -17.68 -8.04
N PRO A 163 -9.90 -18.02 -8.23
CA PRO A 163 -10.28 -19.09 -9.14
C PRO A 163 -10.05 -18.66 -10.59
N THR A 164 -9.63 -19.58 -11.46
CA THR A 164 -9.30 -19.29 -12.88
C THR A 164 -10.49 -18.81 -13.72
N ASN A 165 -11.70 -18.88 -13.18
CA ASN A 165 -12.92 -18.34 -13.79
C ASN A 165 -13.42 -17.06 -13.10
N ALA A 166 -12.58 -16.32 -12.36
CA ALA A 166 -12.90 -14.99 -11.86
C ALA A 166 -13.34 -14.03 -12.99
N LYS A 167 -14.04 -12.95 -12.64
CA LYS A 167 -14.71 -12.06 -13.60
C LYS A 167 -14.44 -10.60 -13.28
N ASP A 168 -14.27 -9.80 -14.34
CA ASP A 168 -14.55 -8.36 -14.22
C ASP A 168 -16.07 -8.14 -14.02
N ASN A 169 -16.44 -7.01 -13.44
CA ASN A 169 -17.83 -6.62 -13.20
C ASN A 169 -18.68 -6.50 -14.47
N SER A 170 -18.06 -6.21 -15.62
CA SER A 170 -18.76 -6.18 -16.91
C SER A 170 -19.15 -7.56 -17.44
N GLN A 171 -18.54 -8.63 -16.91
CA GLN A 171 -18.65 -9.98 -17.44
C GLN A 171 -19.62 -10.82 -16.61
N SER A 172 -20.63 -11.42 -17.25
CA SER A 172 -21.48 -12.44 -16.64
C SER A 172 -20.74 -13.78 -16.48
N GLY A 173 -21.27 -14.65 -15.64
CA GLY A 173 -20.81 -16.02 -15.40
C GLY A 173 -20.60 -16.30 -13.91
N TYR A 174 -20.79 -17.54 -13.51
CA TYR A 174 -20.45 -17.98 -12.15
C TYR A 174 -18.93 -17.94 -11.95
N THR A 175 -18.52 -17.78 -10.69
CA THR A 175 -17.12 -17.88 -10.29
C THR A 175 -16.98 -18.97 -9.23
N GLY A 176 -15.79 -19.57 -9.12
CA GLY A 176 -15.38 -20.25 -7.89
C GLY A 176 -15.37 -19.29 -6.70
N ASN A 177 -15.24 -19.82 -5.49
CA ASN A 177 -15.15 -19.00 -4.29
C ASN A 177 -13.81 -18.25 -4.26
N THR A 178 -13.78 -17.09 -3.62
CA THR A 178 -12.51 -16.47 -3.21
C THR A 178 -12.07 -17.10 -1.89
N ILE A 179 -10.80 -17.51 -1.80
CA ILE A 179 -10.21 -18.09 -0.59
C ILE A 179 -9.09 -17.16 -0.11
N VAL A 180 -8.94 -17.01 1.21
CA VAL A 180 -7.87 -16.22 1.82
C VAL A 180 -7.14 -17.08 2.85
N ASP A 181 -5.80 -17.13 2.80
CA ASP A 181 -4.95 -17.85 3.75
C ASP A 181 -4.11 -16.87 4.58
N GLY A 182 -3.87 -17.21 5.85
CA GLY A 182 -2.76 -16.63 6.64
C GLY A 182 -1.59 -17.61 6.68
N VAL A 183 -0.39 -17.17 6.31
CA VAL A 183 0.79 -18.03 6.13
C VAL A 183 2.04 -17.36 6.69
N LYS A 184 2.80 -18.08 7.52
CA LYS A 184 4.11 -17.65 8.01
C LYS A 184 5.20 -17.74 6.93
N LEU A 185 6.31 -17.03 7.10
CA LEU A 185 7.46 -17.08 6.17
C LEU A 185 8.14 -18.46 6.05
N ASP A 186 7.87 -19.39 6.97
CA ASP A 186 8.33 -20.78 6.89
C ASP A 186 7.37 -21.71 6.11
N GLY A 187 6.21 -21.20 5.68
CA GLY A 187 5.17 -21.95 4.98
C GLY A 187 4.09 -22.54 5.89
N THR A 188 4.15 -22.31 7.20
CA THR A 188 3.08 -22.71 8.12
C THR A 188 1.81 -21.93 7.80
N ARG A 189 0.78 -22.63 7.29
CA ARG A 189 -0.56 -22.07 7.11
C ARG A 189 -1.27 -22.01 8.46
N LEU A 190 -1.52 -20.80 8.95
CA LEU A 190 -2.24 -20.52 10.19
C LEU A 190 -3.72 -20.85 10.06
N TRP A 191 -4.35 -20.43 8.96
CA TRP A 191 -5.78 -20.61 8.70
C TRP A 191 -6.13 -20.45 7.22
N ARG A 192 -7.39 -20.78 6.89
CA ARG A 192 -8.01 -20.55 5.58
C ARG A 192 -9.44 -20.07 5.75
N ILE A 193 -9.78 -18.92 5.19
CA ILE A 193 -11.13 -18.38 5.08
C ILE A 193 -11.68 -18.67 3.68
N ASP A 194 -12.87 -19.25 3.59
CA ASP A 194 -13.61 -19.43 2.34
C ASP A 194 -14.76 -18.43 2.28
N LEU A 195 -14.69 -17.42 1.41
CA LEU A 195 -15.72 -16.39 1.32
C LEU A 195 -17.07 -16.91 0.84
N GLY A 196 -17.10 -18.12 0.28
CA GLY A 196 -18.31 -18.80 -0.09
C GLY A 196 -18.93 -18.25 -1.37
N ARG A 197 -20.04 -18.89 -1.77
CA ARG A 197 -20.70 -18.65 -3.06
C ARG A 197 -21.31 -17.24 -3.23
N ASN A 198 -21.55 -16.54 -2.11
CA ASN A 198 -22.24 -15.25 -2.10
C ASN A 198 -21.27 -14.06 -2.17
N ILE A 199 -19.97 -14.33 -2.34
CA ILE A 199 -18.96 -13.35 -2.74
C ILE A 199 -18.42 -13.76 -4.11
N ARG A 200 -18.58 -12.88 -5.10
CA ARG A 200 -18.07 -13.12 -6.45
C ARG A 200 -16.55 -12.92 -6.49
N SER A 201 -15.87 -13.69 -7.33
CA SER A 201 -14.41 -13.60 -7.46
C SER A 201 -14.00 -12.70 -8.62
N GLY A 202 -13.10 -11.76 -8.36
CA GLY A 202 -12.52 -10.83 -9.33
C GLY A 202 -11.87 -9.63 -8.65
N ALA A 203 -11.13 -8.82 -9.40
CA ALA A 203 -10.33 -7.71 -8.88
C ALA A 203 -11.16 -6.70 -8.06
N HIS A 204 -12.39 -6.41 -8.47
CA HIS A 204 -13.19 -5.32 -7.89
C HIS A 204 -14.12 -5.75 -6.74
N TYR A 205 -14.09 -7.03 -6.33
CA TYR A 205 -14.98 -7.55 -5.28
C TYR A 205 -14.33 -7.53 -3.89
N THR A 206 -13.49 -8.52 -3.60
CA THR A 206 -12.87 -8.67 -2.27
C THR A 206 -11.66 -7.77 -2.16
N GLN A 207 -11.79 -6.71 -1.36
CA GLN A 207 -10.70 -5.85 -0.92
C GLN A 207 -10.45 -6.17 0.56
N PHE A 208 -9.35 -6.84 0.86
CA PHE A 208 -9.04 -7.27 2.23
C PHE A 208 -7.98 -6.36 2.83
N GLN A 209 -8.15 -5.94 4.08
CA GLN A 209 -7.19 -5.10 4.78
C GLN A 209 -6.56 -5.86 5.93
N VAL A 210 -5.25 -5.73 6.10
CA VAL A 210 -4.46 -6.45 7.10
C VAL A 210 -3.70 -5.42 7.92
N TYR A 211 -4.11 -5.26 9.18
CA TYR A 211 -3.58 -4.24 10.06
C TYR A 211 -3.96 -4.53 11.52
N ASP A 212 -3.11 -4.10 12.46
CA ASP A 212 -3.45 -4.08 13.89
C ASP A 212 -4.38 -2.89 14.16
N TYR A 213 -5.69 -3.12 14.09
CA TYR A 213 -6.64 -2.04 14.25
C TYR A 213 -6.86 -1.69 15.71
N ASP A 214 -6.96 -2.66 16.61
CA ASP A 214 -7.26 -2.38 18.02
C ASP A 214 -6.04 -2.12 18.92
N GLY A 215 -4.84 -2.18 18.36
CA GLY A 215 -3.59 -1.81 19.01
C GLY A 215 -3.17 -2.82 20.07
N ASP A 216 -3.42 -4.11 19.86
CA ASP A 216 -3.00 -5.20 20.75
C ASP A 216 -1.63 -5.81 20.37
N GLY A 217 -1.02 -5.31 19.29
CA GLY A 217 0.25 -5.79 18.76
C GLY A 217 0.11 -6.92 17.75
N LYS A 218 -1.11 -7.30 17.35
CA LYS A 218 -1.38 -8.33 16.34
C LYS A 218 -2.29 -7.75 15.26
N ALA A 219 -1.98 -8.06 14.01
CA ALA A 219 -2.82 -7.64 12.90
C ALA A 219 -4.13 -8.44 12.86
N GLU A 220 -5.25 -7.76 12.61
CA GLU A 220 -6.49 -8.39 12.16
C GLU A 220 -6.58 -8.41 10.63
N VAL A 221 -7.60 -9.12 10.13
CA VAL A 221 -7.99 -9.08 8.73
C VAL A 221 -9.44 -8.63 8.60
N ALA A 222 -9.69 -7.56 7.85
CA ALA A 222 -11.04 -7.03 7.60
C ALA A 222 -11.42 -7.18 6.13
N MET A 223 -12.62 -7.69 5.84
CA MET A 223 -13.15 -7.72 4.47
C MET A 223 -14.67 -7.87 4.39
N LYS A 224 -15.23 -7.58 3.22
CA LYS A 224 -16.63 -7.86 2.89
C LYS A 224 -16.87 -9.38 2.87
N THR A 225 -17.95 -9.80 3.51
CA THR A 225 -18.37 -11.21 3.65
C THR A 225 -19.87 -11.33 3.38
N ALA A 226 -20.37 -12.56 3.31
CA ALA A 226 -21.77 -12.84 3.02
C ALA A 226 -22.23 -14.10 3.76
N ASP A 227 -23.53 -14.41 3.64
CA ASP A 227 -24.06 -15.70 4.06
C ASP A 227 -23.24 -16.85 3.44
N GLY A 228 -22.79 -17.79 4.27
CA GLY A 228 -22.05 -18.96 3.81
C GLY A 228 -20.54 -18.77 3.74
N THR A 229 -20.02 -17.57 4.05
CA THR A 229 -18.58 -17.41 4.34
C THR A 229 -18.20 -18.30 5.52
N ARG A 230 -17.07 -19.00 5.42
CA ARG A 230 -16.49 -19.85 6.46
C ARG A 230 -15.20 -19.24 6.96
N ASP A 231 -15.12 -19.01 8.26
CA ASP A 231 -13.93 -18.47 8.90
C ASP A 231 -12.81 -19.51 9.03
N GLY A 232 -11.65 -19.10 9.56
CA GLY A 232 -10.48 -19.95 9.76
C GLY A 232 -10.69 -21.14 10.70
N THR A 233 -11.77 -21.13 11.49
CA THR A 233 -12.18 -22.23 12.38
C THR A 233 -13.24 -23.13 11.75
N GLY A 234 -13.72 -22.79 10.55
CA GLY A 234 -14.80 -23.48 9.83
C GLY A 234 -16.21 -23.01 10.20
N ALA A 235 -16.34 -22.03 11.10
CA ALA A 235 -17.63 -21.47 11.49
C ALA A 235 -18.23 -20.66 10.32
N VAL A 236 -19.54 -20.80 10.12
CA VAL A 236 -20.25 -20.12 9.03
C VAL A 236 -20.79 -18.78 9.51
N ILE A 237 -20.55 -17.73 8.74
CA ILE A 237 -21.18 -16.41 8.89
C ILE A 237 -22.53 -16.42 8.19
N GLY A 238 -23.59 -16.00 8.89
CA GLY A 238 -24.94 -15.94 8.36
C GLY A 238 -25.52 -17.33 8.02
N SER A 239 -26.25 -17.41 6.92
CA SER A 239 -26.91 -18.67 6.50
C SER A 239 -26.00 -19.58 5.66
N SER A 240 -25.77 -20.82 6.10
CA SER A 240 -24.99 -21.80 5.34
C SER A 240 -25.66 -22.30 4.06
N SER A 241 -26.98 -22.13 3.93
CA SER A 241 -27.78 -22.63 2.81
C SER A 241 -28.20 -21.55 1.82
N ALA A 242 -28.00 -20.27 2.14
CA ALA A 242 -28.40 -19.18 1.26
C ALA A 242 -27.57 -19.16 -0.03
N ASP A 243 -28.25 -18.94 -1.15
CA ASP A 243 -27.65 -18.81 -2.47
C ASP A 243 -28.27 -17.61 -3.17
N HIS A 244 -27.55 -16.51 -3.17
CA HIS A 244 -27.99 -15.22 -3.69
C HIS A 244 -27.48 -14.96 -5.12
N ARG A 245 -26.86 -15.97 -5.74
CA ARG A 245 -26.37 -15.90 -7.12
C ARG A 245 -27.54 -15.95 -8.08
N ASN A 246 -27.60 -14.99 -9.01
CA ASN A 246 -28.54 -15.05 -10.12
C ASN A 246 -28.02 -15.98 -11.24
N SER A 247 -28.84 -16.20 -12.28
CA SER A 247 -28.49 -17.06 -13.43
C SER A 247 -27.28 -16.57 -14.22
N SER A 248 -26.91 -15.30 -14.09
CA SER A 248 -25.70 -14.70 -14.69
C SER A 248 -24.50 -14.70 -13.72
N GLY A 249 -24.61 -15.35 -12.56
CA GLY A 249 -23.52 -15.50 -11.59
C GLY A 249 -23.21 -14.25 -10.76
N TYR A 250 -24.05 -13.21 -10.78
CA TYR A 250 -23.93 -12.03 -9.93
C TYR A 250 -24.68 -12.21 -8.60
N ILE A 251 -24.25 -11.50 -7.55
CA ILE A 251 -24.87 -11.52 -6.21
C ILE A 251 -25.46 -10.14 -5.90
N LEU A 252 -26.63 -9.86 -6.46
CA LEU A 252 -27.28 -8.54 -6.42
C LEU A 252 -28.41 -8.44 -5.38
N THR A 253 -28.60 -9.50 -4.59
CA THR A 253 -29.59 -9.57 -3.51
C THR A 253 -28.96 -10.23 -2.28
N GLY A 254 -29.73 -10.37 -1.20
CA GLY A 254 -29.26 -10.92 0.05
C GLY A 254 -28.45 -9.95 0.91
N PRO A 255 -28.20 -10.30 2.18
CA PRO A 255 -27.41 -9.48 3.09
C PRO A 255 -25.94 -9.44 2.67
N GLU A 256 -25.28 -8.34 3.04
CA GLU A 256 -23.84 -8.14 2.88
C GLU A 256 -23.28 -7.77 4.25
N TYR A 257 -22.15 -8.35 4.62
CA TYR A 257 -21.52 -8.13 5.91
C TYR A 257 -20.13 -7.54 5.76
N LEU A 258 -19.70 -6.76 6.75
CA LEU A 258 -18.30 -6.45 7.00
C LEU A 258 -17.89 -7.29 8.22
N THR A 259 -16.81 -8.07 8.10
CA THR A 259 -16.33 -8.92 9.18
C THR A 259 -14.89 -8.59 9.53
N MET A 260 -14.60 -8.48 10.83
CA MET A 260 -13.25 -8.50 11.36
C MET A 260 -12.88 -9.93 11.73
N PHE A 261 -11.73 -10.39 11.26
CA PHE A 261 -11.17 -11.70 11.56
C PHE A 261 -9.91 -11.55 12.41
N ASN A 262 -9.77 -12.40 13.42
CA ASN A 262 -8.56 -12.49 14.22
C ASN A 262 -7.40 -12.97 13.32
N GLY A 263 -6.30 -12.23 13.26
CA GLY A 263 -5.20 -12.56 12.36
C GLY A 263 -4.50 -13.87 12.66
N GLN A 264 -4.38 -14.28 13.92
CA GLN A 264 -3.70 -15.53 14.28
C GLN A 264 -4.51 -16.79 13.88
N THR A 265 -5.83 -16.70 13.90
CA THR A 265 -6.72 -17.88 13.79
C THR A 265 -7.67 -17.84 12.59
N GLY A 266 -7.81 -16.69 11.94
CA GLY A 266 -8.82 -16.44 10.92
C GLY A 266 -10.25 -16.51 11.45
N LYS A 267 -10.45 -16.56 12.78
CA LYS A 267 -11.78 -16.65 13.40
C LYS A 267 -12.53 -15.33 13.22
N ALA A 268 -13.79 -15.38 12.84
CA ALA A 268 -14.65 -14.19 12.80
C ALA A 268 -14.85 -13.66 14.23
N MET A 269 -14.49 -12.40 14.47
CA MET A 269 -14.64 -11.73 15.76
C MET A 269 -15.99 -11.02 15.85
N GLN A 270 -16.30 -10.19 14.85
CA GLN A 270 -17.60 -9.56 14.70
C GLN A 270 -17.94 -9.37 13.23
N SER A 271 -19.23 -9.52 12.91
CA SER A 271 -19.81 -9.13 11.62
C SER A 271 -20.87 -8.06 11.84
N VAL A 272 -20.82 -6.99 11.05
CA VAL A 272 -21.86 -5.95 10.97
C VAL A 272 -22.42 -5.88 9.55
N GLY A 273 -23.56 -5.21 9.35
CA GLY A 273 -24.06 -4.94 8.00
C GLY A 273 -23.04 -4.12 7.20
N TYR A 274 -22.76 -4.53 5.96
CA TYR A 274 -21.78 -3.85 5.11
C TYR A 274 -22.27 -2.43 4.77
N VAL A 275 -21.43 -1.44 5.07
CA VAL A 275 -21.62 -0.05 4.64
C VAL A 275 -20.39 0.30 3.83
N PRO A 276 -20.53 0.74 2.57
CA PRO A 276 -21.78 1.18 1.92
C PRO A 276 -22.74 0.06 1.47
N ALA A 277 -24.00 0.14 1.89
CA ALA A 277 -25.03 -0.85 1.56
C ALA A 277 -25.39 -0.81 0.07
N ARG A 278 -25.79 -1.97 -0.49
CA ARG A 278 -26.17 -2.10 -1.92
C ARG A 278 -27.28 -1.15 -2.33
N GLY A 279 -28.35 -1.07 -1.54
CA GLY A 279 -29.59 -0.40 -1.95
C GLY A 279 -30.14 -0.99 -3.26
N THR A 280 -30.71 -0.13 -4.11
CA THR A 280 -31.14 -0.52 -5.46
C THR A 280 -29.95 -0.49 -6.40
N VAL A 281 -29.71 -1.58 -7.15
CA VAL A 281 -28.59 -1.70 -8.11
C VAL A 281 -28.52 -0.51 -9.08
N SER A 282 -29.67 -0.08 -9.63
CA SER A 282 -29.76 1.05 -10.56
C SER A 282 -29.34 2.40 -9.97
N SER A 283 -29.31 2.55 -8.65
CA SER A 283 -28.82 3.79 -8.00
C SER A 283 -27.33 4.03 -8.21
N TRP A 284 -26.61 3.00 -8.68
CA TRP A 284 -25.19 3.05 -9.04
C TRP A 284 -24.98 3.30 -10.54
N GLY A 285 -26.03 3.56 -11.32
CA GLY A 285 -25.91 3.97 -12.72
C GLY A 285 -25.97 2.85 -13.76
N ASP A 286 -26.20 1.60 -13.35
CA ASP A 286 -26.65 0.51 -14.23
C ASP A 286 -27.52 -0.49 -13.47
N SER A 287 -28.31 -1.29 -14.19
CA SER A 287 -29.24 -2.26 -13.60
C SER A 287 -28.74 -3.71 -13.65
N TYR A 288 -27.57 -3.96 -14.20
CA TYR A 288 -27.07 -5.33 -14.43
C TYR A 288 -26.00 -5.77 -13.43
N GLY A 289 -25.46 -4.84 -12.62
CA GLY A 289 -24.61 -5.19 -11.48
C GLY A 289 -23.15 -4.76 -11.60
N ASN A 290 -22.78 -3.91 -12.56
CA ASN A 290 -21.37 -3.55 -12.73
C ASN A 290 -20.94 -2.50 -11.72
N ARG A 291 -21.50 -1.29 -11.79
CA ARG A 291 -21.06 -0.14 -10.97
C ARG A 291 -21.34 -0.33 -9.48
N VAL A 292 -22.40 -1.07 -9.13
CA VAL A 292 -22.75 -1.37 -7.74
C VAL A 292 -21.65 -2.17 -7.05
N ASP A 293 -20.98 -3.10 -7.72
CA ASP A 293 -20.01 -3.99 -7.08
C ASP A 293 -18.55 -3.54 -7.33
N ARG A 294 -18.35 -2.23 -7.47
CA ARG A 294 -17.03 -1.62 -7.52
C ARG A 294 -16.58 -1.24 -6.12
N PHE A 295 -15.80 -2.08 -5.47
CA PHE A 295 -15.35 -1.86 -4.09
C PHE A 295 -13.90 -1.41 -4.04
N LEU A 296 -13.59 -0.53 -3.10
CA LEU A 296 -12.23 -0.20 -2.67
C LEU A 296 -12.16 -0.32 -1.14
N ALA A 297 -10.96 -0.52 -0.59
CA ALA A 297 -10.73 -0.50 0.84
C ALA A 297 -9.35 0.10 1.15
N GLY A 298 -9.17 0.55 2.39
CA GLY A 298 -7.91 1.10 2.87
C GLY A 298 -7.83 1.15 4.38
N THR A 299 -6.68 1.60 4.88
CA THR A 299 -6.42 1.90 6.29
C THR A 299 -5.96 3.34 6.39
N ALA A 300 -6.45 4.10 7.37
CA ALA A 300 -6.12 5.51 7.54
C ALA A 300 -6.07 5.92 9.02
N TYR A 301 -5.13 6.77 9.40
CA TYR A 301 -4.99 7.36 10.73
C TYR A 301 -5.87 8.62 10.83
N LEU A 302 -7.19 8.43 10.83
CA LEU A 302 -8.17 9.53 10.83
C LEU A 302 -8.19 10.36 12.12
N ASP A 303 -7.55 9.90 13.20
CA ASP A 303 -7.30 10.69 14.41
C ASP A 303 -5.84 11.12 14.58
N GLY A 304 -5.01 10.82 13.57
CA GLY A 304 -3.57 11.08 13.59
C GLY A 304 -2.77 10.19 14.53
N SER A 305 -3.36 9.14 15.11
CA SER A 305 -2.68 8.27 16.07
C SER A 305 -2.92 6.79 15.86
N ARG A 306 -4.16 6.35 15.58
CA ARG A 306 -4.51 4.94 15.47
C ARG A 306 -5.25 4.63 14.16
N PRO A 307 -5.05 3.42 13.61
CA PRO A 307 -5.63 3.05 12.32
C PRO A 307 -7.16 2.89 12.39
N SER A 308 -7.81 3.41 11.37
CA SER A 308 -9.23 3.22 11.03
C SER A 308 -9.33 2.44 9.73
N LEU A 309 -10.34 1.59 9.61
CA LEU A 309 -10.68 0.85 8.39
C LEU A 309 -11.56 1.69 7.47
N ILE A 310 -11.23 1.71 6.19
CA ILE A 310 -11.98 2.39 5.13
C ILE A 310 -12.60 1.34 4.20
N MET A 311 -13.92 1.39 4.02
CA MET A 311 -14.65 0.57 3.05
C MET A 311 -15.40 1.49 2.09
N ALA A 312 -15.22 1.30 0.78
CA ALA A 312 -15.83 2.14 -0.23
C ALA A 312 -16.57 1.32 -1.30
N ARG A 313 -17.57 1.95 -1.91
CA ARG A 313 -18.39 1.38 -2.99
C ARG A 313 -18.73 2.45 -4.02
N GLY A 314 -18.56 2.11 -5.29
CA GLY A 314 -18.82 2.98 -6.42
C GLY A 314 -17.74 4.04 -6.65
N TYR A 315 -17.53 4.38 -7.92
CA TYR A 315 -16.65 5.48 -8.33
C TYR A 315 -16.97 6.06 -9.71
N TYR A 316 -17.64 5.31 -10.59
CA TYR A 316 -18.07 5.80 -11.90
C TYR A 316 -19.24 6.79 -11.86
N THR A 317 -20.06 6.75 -10.81
CA THR A 317 -21.27 7.58 -10.63
C THR A 317 -21.40 7.92 -9.15
N ARG A 318 -22.38 7.32 -8.43
CA ARG A 318 -22.47 7.39 -6.98
C ARG A 318 -21.21 6.79 -6.36
N THR A 319 -20.65 7.49 -5.39
CA THR A 319 -19.51 7.06 -4.59
C THR A 319 -19.88 7.16 -3.12
N VAL A 320 -19.56 6.12 -2.36
CA VAL A 320 -19.74 6.12 -0.91
C VAL A 320 -18.48 5.57 -0.24
N ILE A 321 -18.01 6.25 0.80
CA ILE A 321 -16.85 5.87 1.61
C ILE A 321 -17.29 5.84 3.07
N ALA A 322 -17.01 4.75 3.78
CA ALA A 322 -17.34 4.60 5.19
C ALA A 322 -16.08 4.28 5.99
N ALA A 323 -15.87 5.03 7.07
CA ALA A 323 -14.78 4.82 8.01
C ALA A 323 -15.27 4.09 9.27
N TRP A 324 -14.45 3.19 9.77
CA TRP A 324 -14.74 2.35 10.91
C TRP A 324 -13.53 2.27 11.85
N ASP A 325 -13.79 2.35 13.14
CA ASP A 325 -12.84 1.96 14.17
C ASP A 325 -13.12 0.52 14.60
N TRP A 326 -12.06 -0.22 14.87
CA TRP A 326 -12.13 -1.51 15.55
C TRP A 326 -11.40 -1.39 16.88
N ARG A 327 -12.14 -1.41 17.99
CA ARG A 327 -11.60 -1.18 19.33
C ARG A 327 -12.37 -2.03 20.34
N GLY A 328 -11.67 -2.68 21.27
CA GLY A 328 -12.31 -3.49 22.31
C GLY A 328 -13.19 -4.61 21.73
N GLY A 329 -12.80 -5.18 20.59
CA GLY A 329 -13.56 -6.22 19.90
C GLY A 329 -14.86 -5.76 19.25
N GLN A 330 -15.03 -4.46 18.95
CA GLN A 330 -16.25 -3.90 18.36
C GLN A 330 -15.96 -2.91 17.21
N PHE A 331 -16.77 -3.00 16.15
CA PHE A 331 -16.87 -1.99 15.11
C PHE A 331 -17.64 -0.76 15.59
N THR A 332 -17.05 0.41 15.38
CA THR A 332 -17.74 1.70 15.52
C THR A 332 -17.61 2.46 14.21
N ARG A 333 -18.74 2.82 13.58
CA ARG A 333 -18.72 3.63 12.36
C ARG A 333 -18.40 5.07 12.71
N ARG A 334 -17.31 5.60 12.15
CA ARG A 334 -16.82 6.96 12.40
C ARG A 334 -17.62 7.98 11.59
N TRP A 335 -17.73 7.75 10.28
CA TRP A 335 -18.50 8.59 9.37
C TRP A 335 -18.87 7.85 8.08
N THR A 336 -19.70 8.49 7.25
CA THR A 336 -19.99 8.02 5.89
C THR A 336 -20.09 9.23 4.96
N PHE A 337 -19.22 9.25 3.95
CA PHE A 337 -19.29 10.16 2.82
C PHE A 337 -20.15 9.51 1.73
N ASP A 338 -21.19 10.19 1.25
CA ASP A 338 -22.04 9.71 0.14
C ASP A 338 -22.30 10.85 -0.83
N THR A 339 -21.98 10.67 -2.11
CA THR A 339 -22.18 11.71 -3.15
C THR A 339 -23.66 12.03 -3.36
N ASN A 340 -24.58 11.12 -3.01
CA ASN A 340 -26.02 11.35 -3.11
C ASN A 340 -26.63 11.96 -1.85
N SER A 341 -25.85 12.18 -0.79
CA SER A 341 -26.33 12.90 0.39
C SER A 341 -26.66 14.36 0.04
N SER A 342 -27.56 14.98 0.80
CA SER A 342 -27.93 16.39 0.61
C SER A 342 -26.74 17.35 0.77
N THR A 343 -25.70 16.94 1.49
CA THR A 343 -24.47 17.70 1.70
C THR A 343 -23.49 17.62 0.53
N ASN A 344 -23.57 16.59 -0.32
CA ASN A 344 -22.59 16.34 -1.39
C ASN A 344 -23.19 16.37 -2.80
N SER A 345 -24.49 16.14 -2.94
CA SER A 345 -25.18 16.11 -4.23
C SER A 345 -24.95 17.41 -5.02
N GLY A 346 -24.48 17.29 -6.27
CA GLY A 346 -24.20 18.42 -7.15
C GLY A 346 -22.86 19.13 -6.91
N LYS A 347 -22.04 18.67 -5.95
CA LYS A 347 -20.70 19.25 -5.71
C LYS A 347 -19.61 18.72 -6.66
N GLY A 348 -19.90 17.66 -7.43
CA GLY A 348 -18.99 17.08 -8.44
C GLY A 348 -18.02 16.04 -7.89
N TYR A 349 -18.38 15.37 -6.79
CA TYR A 349 -17.64 14.24 -6.22
C TYR A 349 -18.04 12.89 -6.83
N ASP A 350 -19.18 12.83 -7.52
CA ASP A 350 -19.60 11.69 -8.31
C ASP A 350 -18.70 11.49 -9.54
N GLY A 351 -18.42 10.23 -9.91
CA GLY A 351 -17.62 9.91 -11.09
C GLY A 351 -16.11 10.14 -10.99
N GLN A 352 -15.58 10.39 -9.78
CA GLN A 352 -14.17 10.82 -9.61
C GLN A 352 -13.20 9.70 -9.22
N GLY A 353 -13.67 8.60 -8.63
CA GLY A 353 -12.79 7.59 -8.06
C GLY A 353 -12.02 6.78 -9.10
N ASN A 354 -10.87 6.24 -8.70
CA ASN A 354 -10.07 5.32 -9.51
C ASN A 354 -10.43 3.86 -9.25
N HIS A 355 -9.76 2.95 -9.95
CA HIS A 355 -9.62 1.55 -9.52
C HIS A 355 -8.61 1.37 -8.36
N SER A 356 -8.40 2.41 -7.57
CA SER A 356 -7.50 2.45 -6.42
C SER A 356 -7.86 3.66 -5.56
N LEU A 357 -7.26 3.74 -4.38
CA LEU A 357 -7.22 4.94 -3.55
C LEU A 357 -5.81 5.09 -2.99
N SER A 358 -5.50 6.28 -2.49
CA SER A 358 -4.34 6.53 -1.65
C SER A 358 -4.80 7.15 -0.34
N VAL A 359 -3.95 7.07 0.68
CA VAL A 359 -4.20 7.60 2.01
C VAL A 359 -2.98 8.39 2.42
N ALA A 360 -3.15 9.66 2.78
CA ALA A 360 -2.06 10.55 3.15
C ALA A 360 -2.59 11.74 3.96
N ASP A 361 -1.77 12.25 4.87
CA ASP A 361 -1.93 13.58 5.46
C ASP A 361 -1.55 14.63 4.41
N VAL A 362 -2.52 15.05 3.61
CA VAL A 362 -2.30 15.98 2.50
C VAL A 362 -2.35 17.43 2.95
N ASP A 363 -2.99 17.71 4.07
CA ASP A 363 -3.22 19.07 4.55
C ASP A 363 -2.33 19.49 5.75
N GLY A 364 -1.59 18.54 6.31
CA GLY A 364 -0.57 18.75 7.33
C GLY A 364 -1.12 18.88 8.74
N ASP A 365 -2.35 18.42 9.01
CA ASP A 365 -2.96 18.45 10.35
C ASP A 365 -2.59 17.22 11.22
N GLY A 366 -1.80 16.29 10.67
CA GLY A 366 -1.35 15.08 11.34
C GLY A 366 -2.30 13.89 11.16
N ARG A 367 -3.42 14.03 10.46
CA ARG A 367 -4.43 12.99 10.18
C ARG A 367 -4.41 12.62 8.72
N ASP A 368 -4.98 11.46 8.40
CA ASP A 368 -4.97 10.99 7.02
C ASP A 368 -6.28 11.31 6.29
N GLU A 369 -6.14 11.85 5.07
CA GLU A 369 -7.22 12.01 4.11
C GLU A 369 -7.28 10.82 3.13
N ILE A 370 -8.43 10.66 2.49
CA ILE A 370 -8.66 9.62 1.48
C ILE A 370 -8.59 10.26 0.09
N VAL A 371 -7.45 10.10 -0.60
CA VAL A 371 -7.27 10.53 -1.99
C VAL A 371 -7.88 9.48 -2.91
N TYR A 372 -9.08 9.77 -3.41
CA TYR A 372 -9.96 8.83 -4.10
C TYR A 372 -10.09 9.21 -5.57
N GLY A 373 -9.00 9.02 -6.33
CA GLY A 373 -8.93 9.42 -7.73
C GLY A 373 -8.96 10.94 -7.89
N ALA A 374 -9.85 11.47 -8.72
CA ALA A 374 -10.00 12.90 -8.98
C ALA A 374 -10.70 13.70 -7.86
N MET A 375 -10.78 13.16 -6.65
CA MET A 375 -11.29 13.84 -5.46
C MET A 375 -10.57 13.39 -4.18
N THR A 376 -10.66 14.19 -3.12
CA THR A 376 -10.20 13.82 -1.78
C THR A 376 -11.31 14.03 -0.75
N VAL A 377 -11.43 13.07 0.17
CA VAL A 377 -12.32 13.12 1.34
C VAL A 377 -11.46 13.30 2.59
N ASP A 378 -11.86 14.24 3.43
CA ASP A 378 -11.17 14.70 4.62
C ASP A 378 -11.17 13.64 5.75
N ASP A 379 -10.29 13.78 6.75
CA ASP A 379 -10.16 12.90 7.93
C ASP A 379 -11.51 12.63 8.64
N ASN A 380 -12.38 13.65 8.62
CA ASN A 380 -13.68 13.70 9.26
C ASN A 380 -14.85 13.27 8.34
N GLY A 381 -14.56 12.89 7.09
CA GLY A 381 -15.55 12.43 6.12
C GLY A 381 -16.24 13.53 5.32
N ALA A 382 -15.83 14.79 5.44
CA ALA A 382 -16.23 15.86 4.54
C ALA A 382 -15.52 15.73 3.18
N GLY A 383 -16.12 16.26 2.11
CA GLY A 383 -15.38 16.39 0.85
C GLY A 383 -14.38 17.53 0.95
N LEU A 384 -13.09 17.24 0.73
CA LEU A 384 -12.01 18.23 0.77
C LEU A 384 -11.91 18.99 -0.56
N TRP A 385 -11.69 18.27 -1.67
CA TRP A 385 -11.68 18.84 -3.02
C TRP A 385 -12.06 17.82 -4.09
N THR A 386 -12.46 18.31 -5.27
CA THR A 386 -12.64 17.53 -6.50
C THR A 386 -12.11 18.30 -7.70
N THR A 387 -11.31 17.67 -8.56
CA THR A 387 -10.82 18.28 -9.80
C THR A 387 -11.84 18.21 -10.93
N ARG A 388 -12.86 17.34 -10.79
CA ARG A 388 -13.87 17.05 -11.85
C ARG A 388 -13.25 16.51 -13.15
N LEU A 389 -12.06 15.93 -13.03
CA LEU A 389 -11.34 15.28 -14.13
C LEU A 389 -11.70 13.78 -14.26
N GLY A 390 -12.56 13.27 -13.38
CA GLY A 390 -13.20 11.97 -13.54
C GLY A 390 -12.30 10.77 -13.24
N HIS A 391 -12.84 9.59 -13.50
CA HIS A 391 -12.23 8.29 -13.31
C HIS A 391 -10.84 8.13 -13.97
N GLY A 392 -10.03 7.23 -13.42
CA GLY A 392 -8.81 6.74 -14.02
C GLY A 392 -8.31 5.42 -13.44
N ASP A 393 -7.29 4.86 -14.08
CA ASP A 393 -6.75 3.53 -13.77
C ASP A 393 -5.52 3.56 -12.86
N ALA A 394 -4.88 4.72 -12.68
CA ALA A 394 -3.67 4.87 -11.87
C ALA A 394 -3.57 6.25 -11.21
N GLY A 395 -2.93 6.29 -10.05
CA GLY A 395 -2.63 7.53 -9.35
C GLY A 395 -1.58 7.35 -8.25
N HIS A 396 -0.74 8.37 -8.06
CA HIS A 396 0.39 8.37 -7.14
C HIS A 396 0.39 9.63 -6.29
N VAL A 397 0.21 9.47 -4.98
CA VAL A 397 0.38 10.54 -3.99
C VAL A 397 1.77 10.41 -3.38
N GLY A 398 2.49 11.52 -3.25
CA GLY A 398 3.78 11.56 -2.56
C GLY A 398 4.38 12.96 -2.60
N ASP A 399 5.56 13.11 -2.01
CA ASP A 399 6.40 14.29 -2.22
C ASP A 399 7.09 14.16 -3.58
N LEU A 400 6.33 14.47 -4.64
CA LEU A 400 6.75 14.27 -6.03
C LEU A 400 7.53 15.49 -6.55
N ASN A 401 7.28 16.66 -6.00
CA ASN A 401 8.03 17.87 -6.26
C ASN A 401 8.59 18.43 -4.94
N PRO A 402 9.78 17.96 -4.49
CA PRO A 402 10.38 18.37 -3.22
C PRO A 402 10.79 19.85 -3.16
N SER A 403 10.68 20.59 -4.28
CA SER A 403 10.86 22.06 -4.28
C SER A 403 9.60 22.82 -3.85
N ARG A 404 8.48 22.11 -3.68
CA ARG A 404 7.19 22.63 -3.24
C ARG A 404 6.86 22.01 -1.88
N ALA A 405 6.29 22.81 -0.98
CA ALA A 405 5.84 22.29 0.31
C ALA A 405 4.51 21.52 0.14
N GLY A 406 4.40 20.40 0.86
CA GLY A 406 3.24 19.51 0.81
C GLY A 406 3.39 18.40 -0.22
N LEU A 407 2.36 17.56 -0.33
CA LEU A 407 2.36 16.45 -1.27
C LEU A 407 1.73 16.84 -2.60
N GLU A 408 2.08 16.08 -3.64
CA GLU A 408 1.44 16.12 -4.94
C GLU A 408 0.68 14.82 -5.24
N TYR A 409 -0.26 14.92 -6.17
CA TYR A 409 -0.99 13.79 -6.72
C TYR A 409 -0.90 13.76 -8.24
N PHE A 410 -0.20 12.76 -8.77
CA PHE A 410 -0.19 12.45 -10.20
C PHE A 410 -1.29 11.44 -10.52
N LYS A 411 -2.06 11.69 -11.58
CA LYS A 411 -3.13 10.77 -12.02
C LYS A 411 -3.30 10.78 -13.54
N VAL A 412 -3.76 9.65 -14.08
CA VAL A 412 -4.23 9.50 -15.47
C VAL A 412 -5.76 9.49 -15.56
N SER A 413 -6.31 9.83 -16.72
CA SER A 413 -7.76 9.88 -16.94
C SER A 413 -8.21 8.90 -18.04
N GLU A 414 -9.34 8.23 -17.82
CA GLU A 414 -9.94 7.32 -18.81
C GLU A 414 -10.85 8.06 -19.81
N ASP A 415 -11.50 9.14 -19.38
CA ASP A 415 -12.36 9.95 -20.23
C ASP A 415 -11.52 10.77 -21.24
N SER A 416 -11.68 10.46 -22.53
CA SER A 416 -10.92 11.07 -23.63
C SER A 416 -11.14 12.58 -23.80
N SER A 417 -12.17 13.15 -23.17
CA SER A 417 -12.42 14.60 -23.12
C SER A 417 -11.64 15.32 -22.01
N LYS A 418 -10.98 14.57 -21.12
CA LYS A 418 -10.18 15.09 -20.01
C LYS A 418 -8.69 15.04 -20.35
N PRO A 419 -7.83 15.82 -19.67
CA PRO A 419 -6.38 15.67 -19.79
C PRO A 419 -5.97 14.22 -19.57
N GLY A 420 -5.13 13.66 -20.46
CA GLY A 420 -4.70 12.27 -20.36
C GLY A 420 -3.99 11.97 -19.04
N SER A 421 -3.25 12.94 -18.52
CA SER A 421 -2.60 12.90 -17.21
C SER A 421 -2.45 14.30 -16.62
N TRP A 422 -2.34 14.39 -15.31
CA TRP A 422 -2.17 15.64 -14.59
C TRP A 422 -1.48 15.43 -13.24
N MET A 423 -0.85 16.50 -12.75
CA MET A 423 -0.30 16.61 -11.41
C MET A 423 -1.04 17.73 -10.68
N ALA A 424 -1.50 17.46 -9.47
CA ALA A 424 -2.14 18.44 -8.62
C ALA A 424 -1.43 18.57 -7.27
N ASP A 425 -1.62 19.72 -6.63
CA ASP A 425 -1.44 19.88 -5.20
C ASP A 425 -2.39 18.92 -4.47
N ALA A 426 -1.87 17.99 -3.67
CA ALA A 426 -2.67 16.96 -3.01
C ALA A 426 -3.61 17.54 -1.95
N ARG A 427 -3.29 18.71 -1.37
CA ARG A 427 -4.11 19.41 -0.38
C ARG A 427 -5.32 20.08 -1.00
N THR A 428 -5.14 20.70 -2.17
CA THR A 428 -6.13 21.63 -2.72
C THR A 428 -6.80 21.15 -4.00
N GLY A 429 -6.23 20.14 -4.66
CA GLY A 429 -6.64 19.71 -5.99
C GLY A 429 -6.27 20.72 -7.09
N GLN A 430 -5.48 21.77 -6.78
CA GLN A 430 -5.02 22.71 -7.78
C GLN A 430 -4.11 22.00 -8.79
N ILE A 431 -4.52 21.99 -10.05
CA ILE A 431 -3.70 21.44 -11.14
C ILE A 431 -2.42 22.28 -11.28
N LEU A 432 -1.28 21.62 -11.10
CA LEU A 432 0.06 22.19 -11.26
C LEU A 432 0.49 22.13 -12.72
N TRP A 433 0.22 21.00 -13.38
CA TRP A 433 0.38 20.82 -14.82
C TRP A 433 -0.51 19.67 -15.31
N GLN A 434 -0.75 19.64 -16.62
CA GLN A 434 -1.55 18.59 -17.26
C GLN A 434 -1.13 18.38 -18.72
N THR A 435 -1.36 17.18 -19.25
CA THR A 435 -1.15 16.84 -20.66
C THR A 435 -2.41 17.11 -21.50
N ALA A 436 -2.32 16.91 -22.82
CA ALA A 436 -3.47 17.05 -23.70
C ALA A 436 -4.51 15.93 -23.48
N SER A 437 -5.76 16.19 -23.85
CA SER A 437 -6.82 15.19 -23.94
C SER A 437 -6.76 14.42 -25.27
N GLY A 438 -7.51 13.33 -25.40
CA GLY A 438 -7.77 12.71 -26.71
C GLY A 438 -7.84 11.19 -26.73
N ALA A 439 -7.50 10.51 -25.63
CA ALA A 439 -7.58 9.06 -25.52
C ALA A 439 -7.78 8.64 -24.05
N ASP A 440 -8.24 7.41 -23.86
CA ASP A 440 -8.12 6.71 -22.58
C ASP A 440 -6.64 6.49 -22.25
N ASN A 441 -6.21 6.97 -21.10
CA ASN A 441 -4.87 6.77 -20.57
C ASN A 441 -4.87 5.77 -19.41
N GLY A 442 -4.93 4.47 -19.74
CA GLY A 442 -5.11 3.41 -18.76
C GLY A 442 -3.90 3.09 -17.86
N ARG A 443 -2.78 3.82 -17.95
CA ARG A 443 -1.58 3.65 -17.10
C ARG A 443 -0.82 4.96 -16.93
N GLY A 444 -0.31 5.22 -15.72
CA GLY A 444 0.70 6.23 -15.49
C GLY A 444 1.47 5.94 -14.22
N VAL A 445 2.70 6.46 -14.14
CA VAL A 445 3.59 6.33 -12.98
C VAL A 445 4.23 7.68 -12.65
N ALA A 446 4.48 7.94 -11.36
CA ALA A 446 5.33 9.04 -10.94
C ALA A 446 6.35 8.58 -9.89
N ALA A 447 7.64 8.79 -10.13
CA ALA A 447 8.75 8.51 -9.21
C ALA A 447 10.04 9.17 -9.72
N ASP A 448 11.00 9.41 -8.82
CA ASP A 448 12.36 9.77 -9.24
C ASP A 448 13.05 8.52 -9.77
N ILE A 449 13.20 8.46 -11.09
CA ILE A 449 13.86 7.35 -11.78
C ILE A 449 15.15 7.79 -12.46
N HIS A 450 15.47 9.09 -12.37
CA HIS A 450 16.55 9.70 -13.11
C HIS A 450 17.25 10.79 -12.31
N ALA A 451 18.43 10.48 -11.79
CA ALA A 451 19.26 11.41 -11.03
C ALA A 451 19.64 12.72 -11.75
N GLY A 452 19.44 12.81 -13.08
CA GLY A 452 19.65 14.04 -13.86
C GLY A 452 18.51 15.05 -13.78
N SER A 453 17.42 14.74 -13.07
CA SER A 453 16.24 15.60 -12.92
C SER A 453 15.86 15.74 -11.43
N PRO A 454 15.38 16.93 -11.00
CA PRO A 454 14.96 17.14 -9.61
C PRO A 454 13.52 16.67 -9.35
N GLY A 455 13.35 15.85 -8.32
CA GLY A 455 12.05 15.34 -7.88
C GLY A 455 11.62 14.11 -8.67
N ALA A 456 10.37 13.72 -8.51
CA ALA A 456 9.79 12.60 -9.23
C ALA A 456 9.40 12.98 -10.66
N GLU A 457 9.84 12.18 -11.62
CA GLU A 457 9.32 12.22 -12.97
C GLU A 457 7.93 11.58 -13.06
N ALA A 458 7.19 11.86 -14.13
CA ALA A 458 5.92 11.24 -14.45
C ALA A 458 5.85 10.80 -15.92
N TRP A 459 5.25 9.64 -16.19
CA TRP A 459 5.02 9.13 -17.54
C TRP A 459 3.74 8.30 -17.62
N SER A 460 3.20 8.09 -18.82
CA SER A 460 1.90 7.45 -19.00
C SER A 460 1.69 6.87 -20.39
N ALA A 461 0.74 5.94 -20.53
CA ALA A 461 0.53 5.22 -21.79
C ALA A 461 0.11 6.11 -22.99
N SER A 462 -0.46 7.29 -22.73
CA SER A 462 -0.87 8.24 -23.78
C SER A 462 0.11 9.39 -24.02
N ASP A 463 1.18 9.52 -23.24
CA ASP A 463 2.18 10.59 -23.39
C ASP A 463 3.54 9.99 -23.67
N THR A 464 4.11 10.28 -24.85
CA THR A 464 5.35 9.63 -25.33
C THR A 464 6.62 10.28 -24.77
N THR A 465 6.53 10.96 -23.63
CA THR A 465 7.69 11.63 -23.01
C THR A 465 7.66 11.52 -21.50
N LEU A 466 8.84 11.35 -20.92
CA LEU A 466 9.06 11.51 -19.49
C LEU A 466 8.89 12.99 -19.12
N ARG A 467 8.02 13.26 -18.14
CA ARG A 467 7.78 14.60 -17.60
C ARG A 467 8.58 14.80 -16.32
N SER A 468 9.17 15.97 -16.13
CA SER A 468 9.71 16.38 -14.82
C SER A 468 8.56 16.57 -13.80
N SER A 469 8.92 16.71 -12.53
CA SER A 469 8.01 17.09 -11.45
C SER A 469 7.19 18.36 -11.74
N THR A 470 7.70 19.25 -12.60
CA THR A 470 7.04 20.49 -13.05
C THR A 470 6.39 20.40 -14.44
N GLY A 471 6.31 19.21 -15.05
CA GLY A 471 5.64 18.97 -16.34
C GLY A 471 6.49 19.25 -17.59
N GLY A 472 7.77 19.57 -17.44
CA GLY A 472 8.70 19.74 -18.56
C GLY A 472 9.07 18.41 -19.21
N SER A 473 9.35 18.38 -20.51
CA SER A 473 9.79 17.15 -21.18
C SER A 473 11.26 16.85 -20.89
N LEU A 474 11.56 15.60 -20.52
CA LEU A 474 12.90 15.06 -20.27
C LEU A 474 13.33 14.02 -21.31
N GLY A 475 12.53 13.84 -22.37
CA GLY A 475 12.81 12.91 -23.46
C GLY A 475 12.17 11.55 -23.26
N ARG A 476 12.95 10.47 -23.42
CA ARG A 476 12.50 9.08 -23.49
C ARG A 476 11.73 8.66 -22.23
N GLU A 477 10.58 8.03 -22.41
CA GLU A 477 9.87 7.34 -21.33
C GLU A 477 10.46 5.94 -21.02
N PRO A 478 10.28 5.44 -19.78
CA PRO A 478 10.55 4.06 -19.40
C PRO A 478 9.82 3.01 -20.24
N SER A 479 10.35 1.79 -20.30
CA SER A 479 9.69 0.67 -21.01
C SER A 479 8.49 0.06 -20.28
N SER A 480 8.22 0.47 -19.04
CA SER A 480 7.09 -0.04 -18.25
C SER A 480 6.36 1.06 -17.50
N ILE A 481 5.05 0.86 -17.31
CA ILE A 481 4.12 1.81 -16.69
C ILE A 481 3.23 1.00 -15.74
N ASN A 482 3.80 0.58 -14.61
CA ASN A 482 3.17 -0.32 -13.66
C ASN A 482 3.59 0.00 -12.21
N PHE A 483 4.48 -0.80 -11.63
CA PHE A 483 4.98 -0.65 -10.28
C PHE A 483 6.40 -0.06 -10.27
N LEU A 484 6.86 0.21 -9.05
CA LEU A 484 8.16 0.76 -8.72
C LEU A 484 8.81 -0.13 -7.66
N SER A 485 10.13 -0.07 -7.54
CA SER A 485 10.88 -0.73 -6.48
C SER A 485 12.15 0.04 -6.19
N TRP A 486 12.40 0.43 -4.95
CA TRP A 486 13.77 0.76 -4.51
C TRP A 486 14.54 -0.55 -4.37
N TRP A 487 15.29 -0.92 -5.41
CA TRP A 487 15.90 -2.23 -5.51
C TRP A 487 17.41 -2.16 -5.34
N ASP A 488 18.10 -1.22 -5.99
CA ASP A 488 19.56 -1.18 -5.94
C ASP A 488 20.14 -0.36 -4.77
N GLY A 489 21.33 0.22 -4.93
CA GLY A 489 22.06 0.90 -3.86
C GLY A 489 21.80 2.41 -3.79
N ASP A 490 21.31 3.01 -4.86
CA ASP A 490 21.10 4.45 -4.97
C ASP A 490 19.64 4.83 -4.59
N PRO A 491 19.34 6.13 -4.39
CA PRO A 491 18.01 6.53 -3.95
C PRO A 491 17.01 6.71 -5.09
N VAL A 492 17.41 6.61 -6.36
CA VAL A 492 16.43 6.62 -7.45
C VAL A 492 15.70 5.28 -7.50
N ARG A 493 14.49 5.28 -8.03
CA ARG A 493 13.58 4.14 -7.96
C ARG A 493 13.59 3.36 -9.26
N GLU A 494 13.68 2.04 -9.14
CA GLU A 494 13.60 1.13 -10.28
C GLU A 494 12.14 0.90 -10.70
N LEU A 495 12.00 0.33 -11.89
CA LEU A 495 10.74 -0.01 -12.52
C LEU A 495 10.42 -1.49 -12.23
N LEU A 496 9.19 -1.79 -11.83
CA LEU A 496 8.72 -3.17 -11.61
C LEU A 496 7.50 -3.45 -12.49
N ASP A 497 7.59 -4.48 -13.33
CA ASP A 497 6.50 -4.88 -14.22
C ASP A 497 6.58 -6.35 -14.63
N GLY A 498 5.46 -7.07 -14.56
CA GLY A 498 5.48 -8.52 -14.78
C GLY A 498 6.34 -9.20 -13.72
N THR A 499 7.39 -9.91 -14.16
CA THR A 499 8.32 -10.62 -13.27
C THR A 499 9.75 -10.06 -13.39
N ARG A 500 9.89 -8.75 -13.59
CA ARG A 500 11.19 -8.10 -13.75
C ARG A 500 11.30 -6.79 -12.98
N ILE A 501 12.54 -6.44 -12.68
CA ILE A 501 12.96 -5.12 -12.19
C ILE A 501 13.99 -4.56 -13.17
N ASP A 502 13.74 -3.35 -13.66
CA ASP A 502 14.59 -2.63 -14.61
C ASP A 502 15.01 -1.27 -14.02
N LYS A 503 16.26 -0.85 -14.21
CA LYS A 503 16.72 0.51 -13.92
C LYS A 503 16.57 1.38 -15.15
N TYR A 504 15.95 2.54 -15.01
CA TYR A 504 15.81 3.49 -16.11
C TYR A 504 17.17 4.08 -16.52
N GLY A 505 17.34 4.27 -17.82
CA GLY A 505 18.43 5.05 -18.40
C GLY A 505 17.95 5.86 -19.60
N THR A 506 18.55 7.02 -19.82
CA THR A 506 18.15 7.93 -20.92
C THR A 506 18.34 7.32 -22.31
N SER A 507 19.25 6.33 -22.44
CA SER A 507 19.49 5.58 -23.68
C SER A 507 18.79 4.21 -23.73
N GLY A 508 18.14 3.77 -22.65
CA GLY A 508 17.53 2.45 -22.51
C GLY A 508 17.56 1.96 -21.07
N ASP A 509 16.67 1.01 -20.75
CA ASP A 509 16.57 0.44 -19.42
C ASP A 509 17.54 -0.74 -19.25
N THR A 510 18.04 -0.95 -18.03
CA THR A 510 18.94 -2.05 -17.67
C THR A 510 18.21 -3.05 -16.77
N ARG A 511 18.14 -4.31 -17.19
CA ARG A 511 17.57 -5.39 -16.39
C ARG A 511 18.41 -5.66 -15.14
N LEU A 512 17.80 -5.56 -13.96
CA LEU A 512 18.43 -5.92 -12.69
C LEU A 512 17.97 -7.30 -12.17
N LEU A 513 16.69 -7.62 -12.34
CA LEU A 513 16.12 -8.90 -11.91
C LEU A 513 15.16 -9.45 -12.96
N THR A 514 15.30 -10.73 -13.30
CA THR A 514 14.24 -11.50 -13.97
C THR A 514 13.85 -12.67 -13.08
N GLY A 515 12.61 -12.66 -12.60
CA GLY A 515 12.01 -13.77 -11.85
C GLY A 515 11.85 -14.99 -12.75
N ALA A 516 12.55 -16.07 -12.42
CA ALA A 516 12.46 -17.35 -13.12
C ALA A 516 11.45 -18.29 -12.44
N SER A 517 10.65 -19.01 -13.24
CA SER A 517 9.64 -19.97 -12.77
C SER A 517 8.61 -19.39 -11.80
N VAL A 518 8.31 -18.10 -11.97
CA VAL A 518 7.27 -17.35 -11.26
C VAL A 518 6.34 -16.71 -12.26
N HIS A 519 5.19 -16.21 -11.81
CA HIS A 519 4.28 -15.43 -12.65
C HIS A 519 3.85 -14.14 -11.96
N SER A 520 3.48 -13.15 -12.76
CA SER A 520 2.71 -11.99 -12.29
C SER A 520 1.22 -12.34 -12.28
N ASN A 521 0.44 -11.47 -11.66
CA ASN A 521 -0.98 -11.64 -11.41
C ASN A 521 -1.82 -10.71 -12.29
N ASN A 522 -3.14 -10.98 -12.32
CA ASN A 522 -4.15 -10.04 -12.83
C ASN A 522 -4.05 -9.72 -14.33
N GLY A 523 -3.62 -10.70 -15.13
CA GLY A 523 -3.59 -10.60 -16.59
C GLY A 523 -2.66 -9.49 -17.08
N SER A 524 -3.18 -8.55 -17.88
CA SER A 524 -2.37 -7.44 -18.40
C SER A 524 -1.92 -6.45 -17.31
N LYS A 525 -2.56 -6.44 -16.12
CA LYS A 525 -2.08 -5.63 -14.98
C LYS A 525 -0.71 -6.09 -14.50
N ALA A 526 -0.40 -7.38 -14.63
CA ALA A 526 0.94 -7.93 -14.45
C ALA A 526 1.59 -7.55 -13.11
N THR A 527 0.80 -7.59 -12.03
CA THR A 527 1.21 -7.15 -10.69
C THR A 527 1.95 -8.26 -9.94
N PRO A 528 2.84 -7.93 -8.99
CA PRO A 528 3.31 -8.90 -8.01
C PRO A 528 2.15 -9.32 -7.08
N SER A 529 2.35 -10.36 -6.26
CA SER A 529 1.45 -10.61 -5.12
C SER A 529 1.57 -9.49 -4.10
N LEU A 530 2.80 -9.02 -3.85
CA LEU A 530 3.12 -7.86 -3.02
C LEU A 530 4.49 -7.32 -3.41
N SER A 531 4.70 -6.00 -3.28
CA SER A 531 6.00 -5.35 -3.36
C SER A 531 6.11 -4.30 -2.26
N GLY A 532 7.22 -4.30 -1.53
CA GLY A 532 7.55 -3.30 -0.51
C GLY A 532 8.61 -3.77 0.49
N ASP A 533 9.11 -2.87 1.34
CA ASP A 533 9.97 -3.19 2.48
C ASP A 533 9.17 -4.08 3.44
N ILE A 534 9.52 -5.37 3.48
CA ILE A 534 8.94 -6.34 4.42
C ILE A 534 10.00 -7.05 5.24
N LEU A 535 11.27 -6.98 4.84
CA LEU A 535 12.44 -7.57 5.50
C LEU A 535 13.67 -6.70 5.19
N GLY A 536 14.79 -6.96 5.85
CA GLY A 536 16.05 -6.32 5.52
C GLY A 536 16.08 -4.82 5.86
N ASP A 537 16.79 -4.05 5.02
CA ASP A 537 16.86 -2.59 5.15
C ASP A 537 15.68 -1.90 4.44
N TRP A 538 15.80 -0.61 4.11
CA TRP A 538 14.70 0.20 3.58
C TRP A 538 14.23 -0.16 2.17
N ARG A 539 14.95 -1.06 1.49
CA ARG A 539 14.67 -1.43 0.10
C ARG A 539 13.59 -2.48 0.01
N GLU A 540 12.96 -2.54 -1.16
CA GLU A 540 11.68 -3.23 -1.30
C GLU A 540 11.88 -4.67 -1.77
N GLU A 541 11.39 -5.65 -1.01
CA GLU A 541 11.21 -7.00 -1.52
C GLU A 541 10.08 -7.08 -2.55
N VAL A 542 10.09 -8.15 -3.34
CA VAL A 542 9.00 -8.50 -4.25
C VAL A 542 8.57 -9.94 -4.05
N ILE A 543 7.26 -10.17 -3.97
CA ILE A 543 6.65 -11.50 -3.87
C ILE A 543 5.94 -11.84 -5.19
N TRP A 544 6.37 -12.93 -5.83
CA TRP A 544 5.63 -13.55 -6.93
C TRP A 544 5.30 -15.02 -6.62
N PRO A 545 4.13 -15.54 -7.01
CA PRO A 545 3.90 -16.97 -6.93
C PRO A 545 4.74 -17.73 -7.94
N THR A 546 5.15 -18.95 -7.60
CA THR A 546 5.76 -19.87 -8.56
C THR A 546 4.75 -20.23 -9.66
N SER A 547 5.21 -20.54 -10.87
CA SER A 547 4.33 -20.83 -12.04
C SER A 547 3.34 -21.98 -11.81
N ASN A 548 3.59 -22.85 -10.84
CA ASN A 548 2.72 -23.96 -10.44
C ASN A 548 1.90 -23.68 -9.16
N ASN A 549 1.96 -22.46 -8.61
CA ASN A 549 1.25 -22.02 -7.42
C ASN A 549 1.56 -22.82 -6.13
N THR A 550 2.78 -23.37 -5.98
CA THR A 550 3.17 -24.15 -4.78
C THR A 550 4.06 -23.39 -3.81
N ALA A 551 4.56 -22.22 -4.18
CA ALA A 551 5.27 -21.33 -3.27
C ALA A 551 5.00 -19.86 -3.63
N LEU A 552 5.09 -18.98 -2.63
CA LEU A 552 5.36 -17.56 -2.84
C LEU A 552 6.86 -17.36 -2.80
N ARG A 553 7.43 -16.82 -3.88
CA ARG A 553 8.85 -16.52 -3.98
C ARG A 553 9.10 -15.06 -3.64
N ILE A 554 9.81 -14.85 -2.53
CA ILE A 554 10.24 -13.54 -2.07
C ILE A 554 11.64 -13.28 -2.60
N TYR A 555 11.83 -12.17 -3.28
CA TYR A 555 13.13 -11.66 -3.71
C TYR A 555 13.52 -10.48 -2.81
N SER A 556 14.77 -10.47 -2.33
CA SER A 556 15.38 -9.35 -1.61
C SER A 556 16.67 -8.93 -2.34
N THR A 557 17.05 -7.67 -2.20
CA THR A 557 18.12 -7.07 -3.01
C THR A 557 19.50 -7.62 -2.68
N PRO A 558 20.36 -7.90 -3.68
CA PRO A 558 21.76 -8.26 -3.47
C PRO A 558 22.73 -7.07 -3.52
N TYR A 559 22.23 -5.84 -3.69
CA TYR A 559 23.07 -4.66 -3.89
C TYR A 559 23.42 -4.00 -2.56
N GLU A 560 24.65 -3.50 -2.39
CA GLU A 560 24.99 -2.67 -1.23
C GLU A 560 24.45 -1.25 -1.41
N THR A 561 23.98 -0.64 -0.32
CA THR A 561 23.65 0.78 -0.23
C THR A 561 24.43 1.46 0.90
N SER A 562 24.78 2.73 0.67
CA SER A 562 25.34 3.63 1.70
C SER A 562 24.28 4.53 2.34
N THR A 563 23.01 4.36 1.96
CA THR A 563 21.89 5.13 2.48
C THR A 563 21.27 4.39 3.66
N LYS A 564 21.05 5.12 4.76
CA LYS A 564 20.34 4.62 5.95
C LYS A 564 19.00 5.32 6.08
N ILE A 565 17.93 4.59 5.83
CA ILE A 565 16.55 5.04 6.04
C ILE A 565 15.92 4.11 7.06
N THR A 566 15.05 4.66 7.92
CA THR A 566 14.17 3.84 8.76
C THR A 566 13.42 2.86 7.89
N THR A 567 13.11 1.66 8.38
CA THR A 567 12.17 0.78 7.66
C THR A 567 10.93 1.59 7.24
N LEU A 568 10.54 1.46 5.98
CA LEU A 568 9.42 2.20 5.40
C LEU A 568 8.09 1.74 6.01
N LEU A 569 8.06 0.57 6.67
CA LEU A 569 6.91 0.13 7.47
C LEU A 569 6.62 1.06 8.67
N HIS A 570 7.56 1.89 9.09
CA HIS A 570 7.35 2.90 10.13
C HIS A 570 7.07 4.31 9.57
N ASP A 571 7.02 4.46 8.25
CA ASP A 571 6.33 5.58 7.59
C ASP A 571 4.87 5.18 7.37
N THR A 572 3.93 5.80 8.08
CA THR A 572 2.54 5.30 8.07
C THR A 572 1.85 5.45 6.73
N MET A 573 2.23 6.43 5.90
CA MET A 573 1.68 6.58 4.54
C MET A 573 2.12 5.40 3.66
N TYR A 574 3.40 5.03 3.70
CA TYR A 574 3.91 3.85 3.03
C TYR A 574 3.29 2.55 3.58
N ARG A 575 3.23 2.42 4.91
CA ARG A 575 2.71 1.20 5.55
C ARG A 575 1.25 0.93 5.23
N VAL A 576 0.38 1.95 5.26
CA VAL A 576 -1.03 1.75 4.88
C VAL A 576 -1.15 1.47 3.38
N ALA A 577 -0.19 1.89 2.55
CA ALA A 577 -0.14 1.50 1.15
C ALA A 577 0.09 0.01 0.92
N LEU A 578 0.87 -0.67 1.76
CA LEU A 578 0.96 -2.14 1.71
C LEU A 578 -0.36 -2.82 2.13
N SER A 579 -1.17 -2.18 2.97
CA SER A 579 -2.52 -2.67 3.31
C SER A 579 -3.47 -2.53 2.12
N TRP A 580 -3.48 -1.37 1.44
CA TRP A 580 -4.37 -1.15 0.30
C TRP A 580 -3.82 -1.66 -1.04
N GLN A 581 -2.58 -2.14 -1.14
CA GLN A 581 -1.96 -2.58 -2.39
C GLN A 581 -2.77 -3.65 -3.14
N ASN A 582 -3.49 -4.52 -2.44
CA ASN A 582 -4.36 -5.55 -3.05
C ASN A 582 -5.68 -4.99 -3.63
N THR A 583 -5.96 -3.70 -3.42
CA THR A 583 -7.25 -3.10 -3.69
C THR A 583 -7.44 -2.86 -5.20
N ALA A 584 -8.41 -3.56 -5.78
CA ALA A 584 -8.82 -3.43 -7.19
C ALA A 584 -7.66 -3.51 -8.20
N TYR A 585 -7.22 -2.38 -8.77
CA TYR A 585 -6.00 -2.33 -9.57
C TYR A 585 -4.86 -1.83 -8.71
N ASN A 586 -4.02 -2.79 -8.29
CA ASN A 586 -2.90 -2.56 -7.38
C ASN A 586 -2.06 -1.35 -7.85
N GLN A 587 -1.63 -0.50 -6.92
CA GLN A 587 -0.71 0.62 -7.18
C GLN A 587 0.52 0.50 -6.25
N PRO A 588 1.70 0.99 -6.67
CA PRO A 588 2.91 0.94 -5.84
C PRO A 588 2.78 1.85 -4.61
N PRO A 589 3.44 1.50 -3.49
CA PRO A 589 3.43 2.31 -2.28
C PRO A 589 4.34 3.54 -2.41
N HIS A 590 3.99 4.62 -1.72
CA HIS A 590 4.78 5.86 -1.63
C HIS A 590 4.89 6.31 -0.16
N PRO A 591 6.07 6.76 0.29
CA PRO A 591 6.28 7.31 1.62
C PRO A 591 5.82 8.78 1.71
N SER A 592 5.70 9.26 2.95
CA SER A 592 5.32 10.66 3.24
C SER A 592 6.39 11.71 2.91
N PHE A 593 7.60 11.28 2.53
CA PHE A 593 8.74 12.14 2.24
C PHE A 593 9.46 11.70 0.96
N PHE A 594 10.14 12.64 0.29
CA PHE A 594 10.89 12.33 -0.93
C PHE A 594 12.08 11.38 -0.65
N ILE A 595 12.11 10.25 -1.38
CA ILE A 595 13.28 9.38 -1.51
C ILE A 595 13.69 9.43 -2.98
N GLY A 596 14.87 9.98 -3.22
CA GLY A 596 15.37 10.25 -4.56
C GLY A 596 16.74 10.90 -4.54
N ASN A 597 17.29 11.15 -5.72
CA ASN A 597 18.56 11.83 -5.89
C ASN A 597 18.50 13.25 -5.30
N GLY A 598 19.51 13.58 -4.49
CA GLY A 598 19.57 14.88 -3.81
C GLY A 598 18.56 15.03 -2.66
N MET A 599 17.93 13.94 -2.20
CA MET A 599 17.05 13.98 -1.03
C MET A 599 17.76 14.54 0.21
N ALA A 600 16.98 15.20 1.07
CA ALA A 600 17.43 15.51 2.42
C ALA A 600 17.62 14.22 3.24
N THR A 601 18.23 14.35 4.42
CA THR A 601 18.20 13.25 5.40
C THR A 601 16.74 12.85 5.67
N ALA A 602 16.43 11.57 5.47
CA ALA A 602 15.08 11.06 5.70
C ALA A 602 14.62 11.41 7.13
N PRO A 603 13.38 11.92 7.29
CA PRO A 603 12.85 12.23 8.61
C PRO A 603 12.74 10.96 9.46
N ARG A 604 12.82 11.14 10.78
CA ARG A 604 12.59 10.05 11.73
C ARG A 604 11.12 10.05 12.15
N PRO A 605 10.46 8.89 12.11
CA PRO A 605 9.02 8.83 12.36
C PRO A 605 8.72 9.10 13.84
N THR A 606 7.65 9.84 14.11
CA THR A 606 7.13 10.04 15.48
C THR A 606 6.07 8.98 15.74
N VAL A 607 6.49 7.87 16.34
CA VAL A 607 5.67 6.64 16.43
C VAL A 607 5.78 5.96 17.79
N PHE A 608 4.80 5.13 18.11
CA PHE A 608 4.81 4.21 19.26
C PHE A 608 4.38 2.80 18.81
N THR A 609 4.80 1.78 19.55
CA THR A 609 4.34 0.41 19.35
C THR A 609 3.39 0.00 20.49
N PRO A 610 2.40 -0.87 20.24
CA PRO A 610 1.58 -1.49 21.28
C PRO A 610 2.36 -2.16 22.43
#